data_AF-A0A1T5E0D5-F1
#
_entry.id   AF-A0A1T5E0D5-F1
#
_cell.length_a   1.000
_cell.length_b   1.000
_cell.length_c   1.000
_cell.angle_alpha   90.00
_cell.angle_beta   90.00
_cell.angle_gamma   90.00
#
_symmetry.space_group_name_H-M   'P 1'
#
loop_
_entity.id
_entity.type
_entity.pdbx_description
1 polymer ?
#
loop_
_entity_poly.entity_id
_entity_poly.type
_entity_poly.pdbx_seq_one_letter_code
_entity_poly.pdbx_strand_id
1 'polypeptide(L)'
;IRESGSSVRGRARISKVGNRKLRNLLFLCSFNACKHNKACKEVYERIVNKGKSKKLALIAVANKLLKQSFAIAKSGRPYDETYVSILPR
;
A
#
# COMPACT_ATOMS: atom_id res chain seq x y z
N ILE A 1 13.35 -15.79 -5.54
CA ILE A 1 13.54 -14.78 -4.47
C ILE A 1 14.97 -14.29 -4.61
N ARG A 2 15.23 -12.98 -4.74
CA ARG A 2 16.59 -12.43 -4.89
C ARG A 2 16.99 -11.67 -3.63
N GLU A 3 17.88 -12.28 -2.86
CA GLU A 3 18.85 -11.68 -1.93
C GLU A 3 20.15 -12.49 -2.11
N SER A 4 21.37 -12.04 -1.91
CA SER A 4 21.95 -10.96 -1.09
C SER A 4 23.30 -10.55 -1.70
N GLY A 5 23.54 -9.25 -1.87
CA GLY A 5 24.84 -8.74 -2.28
C GLY A 5 24.85 -7.21 -2.20
N SER A 6 25.69 -6.65 -1.32
CA SER A 6 25.83 -5.21 -1.08
C SER A 6 26.27 -4.41 -2.32
N SER A 7 26.79 -5.08 -3.35
CA SER A 7 27.15 -4.51 -4.66
C SER A 7 25.98 -4.49 -5.69
N VAL A 8 24.89 -5.23 -5.43
CA VAL A 8 23.68 -5.31 -6.30
C VAL A 8 22.59 -4.33 -5.84
N ARG A 9 22.96 -3.32 -5.03
CA ARG A 9 22.05 -2.31 -4.46
C ARG A 9 21.69 -1.22 -5.49
N GLY A 10 21.28 -1.63 -6.69
CA GLY A 10 20.49 -0.76 -7.54
C GLY A 10 19.22 -0.34 -6.79
N ARG A 11 18.71 0.88 -7.01
CA ARG A 11 17.41 1.31 -6.44
C ARG A 11 16.36 0.24 -6.67
N ALA A 12 15.75 -0.28 -5.60
CA ALA A 12 14.67 -1.25 -5.70
C ALA A 12 13.57 -0.70 -6.60
N ARG A 13 13.23 -1.45 -7.66
CA ARG A 13 12.17 -1.10 -8.62
C ARG A 13 10.95 -1.94 -8.36
N ILE A 14 9.78 -1.34 -8.53
CA ILE A 14 8.51 -2.06 -8.44
C ILE A 14 8.38 -2.92 -9.70
N SER A 15 8.05 -4.19 -9.51
CA SER A 15 7.76 -5.10 -10.62
C SER A 15 6.65 -4.54 -11.51
N LYS A 16 6.82 -4.67 -12.83
CA LYS A 16 5.82 -4.22 -13.80
C LYS A 16 4.68 -5.23 -14.02
N VAL A 17 4.74 -6.37 -13.34
CA VAL A 17 3.76 -7.45 -13.43
C VAL A 17 2.37 -6.96 -12.99
N GLY A 18 1.33 -7.45 -13.68
CA GLY A 18 -0.07 -7.07 -13.48
C GLY A 18 -0.55 -5.90 -14.34
N ASN A 19 -1.85 -5.61 -14.26
CA ASN A 19 -2.50 -4.62 -15.13
C ASN A 19 -2.00 -3.20 -14.87
N ARG A 20 -1.47 -2.54 -15.90
CA ARG A 20 -0.97 -1.15 -15.82
C ARG A 20 -2.05 -0.14 -15.49
N LYS A 21 -3.27 -0.30 -16.04
CA LYS A 21 -4.40 0.63 -15.80
C LYS A 21 -4.80 0.61 -14.33
N LEU A 22 -4.94 -0.58 -13.73
CA LEU A 22 -5.30 -0.72 -12.32
C LEU A 22 -4.25 -0.10 -11.38
N ARG A 23 -2.96 -0.29 -11.66
CA ARG A 23 -1.89 0.32 -10.85
C ARG A 23 -1.93 1.85 -10.89
N ASN A 24 -2.16 2.44 -12.05
CA ASN A 24 -2.30 3.88 -12.19
C ASN A 24 -3.54 4.40 -11.44
N LEU A 25 -4.66 3.69 -11.54
CA LEU A 25 -5.89 4.05 -10.84
C LEU A 25 -5.71 3.99 -9.32
N LEU A 26 -5.16 2.90 -8.78
CA LEU A 26 -4.89 2.77 -7.35
C LEU A 26 -3.91 3.82 -6.83
N PHE A 27 -2.92 4.19 -7.64
CA PHE A 27 -2.03 5.30 -7.30
C PHE A 27 -2.80 6.62 -7.20
N LEU A 28 -3.73 6.90 -8.13
CA LEU A 28 -4.58 8.09 -8.05
C LEU A 28 -5.53 8.04 -6.83
N CYS A 29 -6.14 6.89 -6.54
CA CYS A 29 -6.99 6.70 -5.37
C CYS A 29 -6.23 6.95 -4.05
N SER A 30 -4.93 6.64 -4.01
CA SER A 30 -4.12 6.80 -2.80
C SER A 30 -4.06 8.26 -2.30
N PHE A 31 -4.15 9.26 -3.18
CA PHE A 31 -4.17 10.68 -2.80
C PHE A 31 -5.42 11.04 -2.00
N ASN A 32 -6.59 10.61 -2.47
CA ASN A 32 -7.86 10.85 -1.76
C ASN A 32 -7.94 9.99 -0.49
N ALA A 33 -7.47 8.75 -0.53
CA ALA A 33 -7.45 7.87 0.63
C ALA A 33 -6.61 8.45 1.78
N CYS A 34 -5.50 9.13 1.49
CA CYS A 34 -4.70 9.79 2.52
C CYS A 34 -5.43 10.96 3.22
N LYS A 35 -6.45 11.55 2.58
CA LYS A 35 -7.24 12.64 3.17
C LYS A 35 -8.41 12.13 4.00
N HIS A 36 -9.13 11.13 3.48
CA HIS A 36 -10.40 10.69 4.06
C HIS A 36 -10.29 9.44 4.93
N ASN A 37 -9.30 8.57 4.71
CA ASN A 37 -9.16 7.33 5.47
C ASN A 37 -8.02 7.48 6.48
N LYS A 38 -8.37 7.47 7.78
CA LYS A 38 -7.43 7.65 8.89
C LYS A 38 -6.33 6.59 8.86
N ALA A 39 -6.69 5.33 8.63
CA ALA A 39 -5.74 4.23 8.58
C ALA A 39 -4.78 4.31 7.37
N CYS A 40 -5.17 4.96 6.28
CA CYS A 40 -4.28 5.25 5.14
C CYS A 40 -3.36 6.44 5.43
N LYS A 41 -3.89 7.50 6.06
CA LYS A 41 -3.11 8.67 6.50
C LYS A 41 -1.99 8.26 7.46
N GLU A 42 -2.29 7.46 8.47
CA GLU A 42 -1.31 6.95 9.44
C GLU A 42 -0.18 6.16 8.77
N VAL A 43 -0.50 5.35 7.75
CA VAL A 43 0.53 4.61 6.98
C VAL A 43 1.44 5.55 6.20
N TYR A 44 0.85 6.56 5.57
CA TYR A 44 1.59 7.57 4.82
C TYR A 44 2.53 8.35 5.75
N GLU A 45 2.00 8.93 6.83
CA GLU A 45 2.76 9.72 7.80
C GLU A 45 3.87 8.91 8.44
N ARG A 46 3.58 7.67 8.87
CA ARG A 46 4.60 6.77 9.43
C ARG A 46 5.76 6.51 8.47
N ILE A 47 5.52 6.44 7.17
CA ILE A 47 6.58 6.21 6.17
C ILE A 47 7.36 7.50 5.89
N VAL A 48 6.67 8.63 5.81
CA VAL A 48 7.29 9.95 5.61
C VAL A 48 8.14 10.34 6.81
N ASN A 49 7.65 10.12 8.03
CA ASN A 49 8.38 10.38 9.28
C ASN A 49 9.65 9.51 9.40
N LYS A 50 9.71 8.37 8.70
CA LYS A 50 10.93 7.55 8.57
C LYS A 50 11.92 8.11 7.54
N GLY A 51 11.71 9.31 6.99
CA GLY A 51 12.56 9.94 5.99
C GLY A 51 12.46 9.33 4.59
N LYS A 52 11.47 8.48 4.32
CA LYS A 52 11.31 7.85 3.01
C LYS A 52 10.61 8.77 2.02
N SER A 53 10.79 8.53 0.72
CA SER A 53 10.17 9.34 -0.32
C SER A 53 8.65 9.30 -0.26
N LYS A 54 8.00 10.45 -0.49
CA LYS A 54 6.53 10.58 -0.52
C LYS A 54 5.88 9.62 -1.53
N LYS A 55 6.54 9.41 -2.68
CA LYS A 55 6.09 8.45 -3.70
C LYS A 55 6.01 7.03 -3.15
N LEU A 56 7.02 6.59 -2.37
CA LEU A 56 7.03 5.28 -1.73
C LEU A 56 5.89 5.17 -0.71
N ALA A 57 5.63 6.23 0.06
CA ALA A 57 4.51 6.27 0.99
C ALA A 57 3.15 6.10 0.29
N LEU A 58 2.93 6.80 -0.83
CA LEU A 58 1.69 6.65 -1.64
C LEU A 58 1.52 5.23 -2.20
N ILE A 59 2.61 4.61 -2.67
CA ILE A 59 2.57 3.23 -3.14
C ILE A 59 2.21 2.25 -2.01
N ALA A 60 2.71 2.49 -0.79
CA ALA A 60 2.34 1.68 0.36
C ALA A 60 0.85 1.83 0.72
N VAL A 61 0.30 3.04 0.58
CA VAL A 61 -1.15 3.29 0.74
C VAL A 61 -1.95 2.57 -0.35
N ALA A 62 -1.53 2.66 -1.62
CA ALA A 62 -2.18 1.94 -2.71
C ALA A 62 -2.19 0.41 -2.48
N ASN A 63 -1.11 -0.16 -1.95
CA ASN A 63 -1.03 -1.57 -1.58
C ASN A 63 -1.97 -1.92 -0.41
N LYS A 64 -2.14 -1.00 0.56
CA LYS A 64 -3.10 -1.18 1.66
C LYS A 64 -4.54 -1.22 1.12
N LEU A 65 -4.91 -0.30 0.23
CA LEU A 65 -6.23 -0.27 -0.41
C LEU A 65 -6.49 -1.57 -1.18
N LEU A 66 -5.52 -2.03 -1.99
CA LEU A 66 -5.66 -3.28 -2.74
C LEU A 66 -5.95 -4.48 -1.83
N LYS A 67 -5.23 -4.58 -0.70
CA LYS A 67 -5.46 -5.64 0.29
C LYS A 67 -6.84 -5.54 0.94
N GLN A 68 -7.29 -4.33 1.25
CA GLN A 68 -8.64 -4.09 1.80
C GLN A 68 -9.71 -4.50 0.81
N SER A 69 -9.63 -4.05 -0.45
CA SER A 69 -10.56 -4.43 -1.52
C SER A 69 -10.62 -5.95 -1.72
N PHE A 70 -9.46 -6.61 -1.72
CA PHE A 70 -9.40 -8.08 -1.85
C PHE A 70 -10.02 -8.78 -0.63
N ALA A 71 -9.78 -8.30 0.59
CA ALA A 71 -10.35 -8.87 1.80
C ALA A 71 -11.88 -8.72 1.85
N ILE A 72 -12.42 -7.56 1.45
CA ILE A 72 -13.86 -7.31 1.33
C ILE A 72 -14.47 -8.26 0.29
N ALA A 73 -13.90 -8.30 -0.91
CA ALA A 73 -14.39 -9.14 -1.99
C ALA A 73 -14.39 -10.64 -1.62
N LYS A 74 -13.38 -11.09 -0.87
CA LYS A 74 -13.28 -12.48 -0.42
C LYS A 74 -14.22 -12.81 0.74
N SER A 75 -14.41 -11.89 1.68
CA SER A 75 -15.23 -12.14 2.88
C SER A 75 -16.72 -11.91 2.65
N GLY A 76 -17.10 -11.15 1.62
CA GLY A 76 -18.48 -10.74 1.36
C GLY A 76 -19.05 -9.79 2.41
N ARG A 77 -18.24 -9.34 3.38
CA ARG A 77 -18.66 -8.41 4.44
C ARG A 77 -18.41 -6.97 3.99
N PRO A 78 -19.28 -6.01 4.36
CA PRO A 78 -19.04 -4.61 4.09
C PRO A 78 -17.74 -4.12 4.76
N TYR A 79 -17.16 -3.05 4.22
CA TYR A 79 -16.00 -2.42 4.82
C TYR A 79 -16.35 -1.86 6.20
N ASP A 80 -15.51 -2.17 7.18
CA ASP A 80 -15.58 -1.62 8.53
C ASP A 80 -14.23 -0.98 8.86
N GLU A 81 -14.25 0.29 9.24
CA GLU A 81 -13.06 1.05 9.60
C GLU A 81 -12.40 0.53 10.89
N THR A 82 -13.19 -0.04 11.80
CA THR A 82 -12.73 -0.53 13.10
C THR A 82 -12.28 -1.99 13.06
N TYR A 83 -12.35 -2.63 11.89
CA TYR A 83 -12.00 -4.04 11.74
C TYR A 83 -10.52 -4.32 12.06
N VAL A 84 -10.29 -5.12 13.11
CA VAL A 84 -8.95 -5.59 13.50
C VAL A 84 -8.80 -7.05 13.07
N SER A 85 -7.72 -7.36 12.33
CA SER A 85 -7.43 -8.75 11.97
C SER A 85 -7.05 -9.56 13.21
N ILE A 86 -7.69 -10.72 13.36
CA ILE A 86 -7.46 -11.65 14.48
C ILE A 86 -6.04 -12.25 14.44
N LEU A 87 -5.41 -12.27 13.26
CA LEU A 87 -4.04 -12.71 13.08
C LEU A 87 -3.03 -11.62 13.52
N PRO A 88 -2.07 -11.92 14.41
CA PRO A 88 -1.01 -10.98 14.79
C PRO A 88 -0.11 -10.65 13.58
N ARG A 89 0.36 -9.40 13.55
CA ARG A 89 1.16 -8.81 12.46
C ARG A 89 2.63 -9.20 12.52
#